data_AF-A0A2A5SDP0-F1
#
_entry.id   AF-A0A2A5SDP0-F1
#
_cell.length_a   1.000
_cell.length_b   1.000
_cell.length_c   1.000
_cell.angle_alpha   90.00
_cell.angle_beta   90.00
_cell.angle_gamma   90.00
#
_symmetry.space_group_name_H-M   'P 1'
#
loop_
_entity.id
_entity.type
_entity.pdbx_description
1 polymer ?
#
loop_
_entity_poly.entity_id
_entity_poly.type
_entity_poly.pdbx_seq_one_letter_code
_entity_poly.pdbx_strand_id
1 'polypeptide(L)'
;MASATLLTACFGTSAKHVKANYKVTAEAIPDYQSKNAPISSYWMPDKFLEWSAENDKDLVYNQSRIPLIKRISPDKLSPSNQNQNKKTKIVALSMMNSQTSGNPSRGTTKFDSYTFDYWQYIDTLVYWGVHLVKE
;
A
#
# COMPACT_ATOMS: atom_id res chain seq x y z
N MET A 1 -46.34 -26.35 29.57
CA MET A 1 -45.52 -27.58 29.58
C MET A 1 -44.29 -27.30 28.74
N ALA A 2 -43.13 -27.17 29.40
CA ALA A 2 -41.84 -26.99 28.74
C ALA A 2 -41.43 -28.32 28.09
N SER A 3 -40.97 -28.28 26.84
CA SER A 3 -40.25 -29.39 26.24
C SER A 3 -38.94 -28.85 25.69
N ALA A 4 -37.85 -29.25 26.36
CA ALA A 4 -36.48 -28.96 25.97
C ALA A 4 -36.05 -30.02 24.95
N THR A 5 -35.53 -29.59 23.81
CA THR A 5 -34.88 -30.50 22.86
C THR A 5 -33.50 -29.96 22.50
N LEU A 6 -32.52 -30.85 22.61
CA LEU A 6 -31.08 -30.63 22.76
C LEU A 6 -30.39 -29.87 21.62
N LEU A 7 -29.39 -29.05 21.98
CA LEU A 7 -28.31 -28.61 21.09
C LEU A 7 -27.40 -29.80 20.78
N THR A 8 -27.44 -30.30 19.53
CA THR A 8 -26.44 -31.26 19.05
C THR A 8 -25.27 -30.49 18.45
N ALA A 9 -24.15 -30.45 19.18
CA ALA A 9 -22.87 -29.98 18.66
C ALA A 9 -22.35 -30.97 17.61
N CYS A 10 -22.33 -30.58 16.34
CA CYS A 10 -21.61 -31.32 15.31
C CYS A 10 -20.09 -31.10 15.48
N PHE A 11 -19.46 -31.98 16.24
CA PHE A 11 -18.04 -32.28 16.06
C PHE A 11 -17.86 -33.06 14.76
N GLY A 12 -16.93 -32.63 13.92
CA GLY A 12 -16.39 -33.46 12.84
C GLY A 12 -17.00 -33.25 11.46
N THR A 13 -16.76 -32.09 10.85
CA THR A 13 -16.52 -32.05 9.41
C THR A 13 -15.27 -31.23 9.17
N SER A 14 -14.19 -31.91 8.79
CA SER A 14 -13.02 -31.26 8.19
C SER A 14 -13.54 -30.34 7.09
N ALA A 15 -13.30 -29.03 7.22
CA ALA A 15 -13.69 -28.07 6.21
C ALA A 15 -13.08 -28.53 4.88
N LYS A 16 -13.92 -28.99 3.95
CA LYS A 16 -13.47 -29.23 2.59
C LYS A 16 -12.98 -27.89 2.07
N HIS A 17 -11.70 -27.80 1.69
CA HIS A 17 -11.20 -26.68 0.92
C HIS A 17 -12.03 -26.60 -0.37
N VAL A 18 -13.07 -25.75 -0.35
CA VAL A 18 -13.76 -25.36 -1.56
C VAL A 18 -12.75 -24.54 -2.33
N LYS A 19 -12.32 -25.05 -3.49
CA LYS A 19 -11.48 -24.32 -4.41
C LYS A 19 -12.31 -23.13 -4.91
N ALA A 20 -12.21 -21.99 -4.24
CA ALA A 20 -12.89 -20.78 -4.66
C ALA A 20 -12.38 -20.43 -6.05
N ASN A 21 -13.28 -20.38 -7.04
CA ASN A 21 -12.96 -19.85 -8.36
C ASN A 21 -12.85 -18.32 -8.23
N TYR A 22 -11.66 -17.84 -7.90
CA TYR A 22 -11.36 -16.43 -7.88
C TYR A 22 -11.44 -15.89 -9.32
N LYS A 23 -12.32 -14.92 -9.55
CA LYS A 23 -12.24 -14.09 -10.76
C LYS A 23 -11.28 -12.95 -10.46
N VAL A 24 -10.15 -12.95 -11.16
CA VAL A 24 -9.23 -11.81 -11.23
C VAL A 24 -10.03 -10.62 -11.77
N THR A 25 -10.11 -9.53 -11.01
CA THR A 25 -10.77 -8.31 -11.49
C THR A 25 -9.88 -7.63 -12.54
N ALA A 26 -10.43 -6.77 -13.39
CA ALA A 26 -9.64 -6.10 -14.43
C ALA A 26 -8.44 -5.31 -13.86
N GLU A 27 -8.55 -4.84 -12.61
CA GLU A 27 -7.48 -4.18 -11.86
C GLU A 27 -6.38 -5.14 -11.40
N ALA A 28 -6.69 -6.42 -11.23
CA ALA A 28 -5.76 -7.47 -10.86
C ALA A 28 -5.12 -8.16 -12.08
N ILE A 29 -5.58 -7.86 -13.30
CA ILE A 29 -4.86 -8.20 -14.53
C ILE A 29 -3.67 -7.24 -14.59
N PRO A 30 -2.41 -7.74 -14.52
CA PRO A 30 -1.25 -6.89 -14.68
C PRO A 30 -1.38 -6.22 -16.05
N ASP A 31 -1.61 -4.92 -16.03
CA ASP A 31 -1.63 -4.10 -17.23
C ASP A 31 -0.25 -4.16 -17.85
N TYR A 32 -0.08 -5.07 -18.82
CA TYR A 32 1.12 -5.43 -19.57
C TYR A 32 2.40 -4.76 -19.02
N GLN A 33 2.74 -5.04 -17.76
CA GLN A 33 4.07 -4.75 -17.28
C GLN A 33 4.88 -5.81 -18.00
N SER A 34 5.80 -5.37 -18.88
CA SER A 34 6.71 -6.30 -19.54
C SER A 34 7.19 -7.29 -18.47
N LYS A 35 7.23 -8.60 -18.76
CA LYS A 35 7.54 -9.63 -17.75
C LYS A 35 8.83 -9.38 -16.95
N ASN A 36 9.65 -8.40 -17.35
CA ASN A 36 10.92 -8.00 -16.78
C ASN A 36 10.97 -6.51 -16.36
N ALA A 37 9.82 -5.84 -16.18
CA ALA A 37 9.80 -4.47 -15.67
C ALA A 37 10.10 -4.47 -14.16
N PRO A 38 10.88 -3.48 -13.67
CA PRO A 38 11.20 -3.41 -12.26
C PRO A 38 9.94 -3.07 -11.45
N ILE A 39 9.78 -3.76 -10.33
CA ILE A 39 8.68 -3.53 -9.40
C ILE A 39 9.18 -3.01 -8.06
N SER A 40 8.34 -2.22 -7.39
CA SER A 40 8.60 -1.76 -6.03
C SER A 40 8.68 -2.96 -5.07
N SER A 41 9.67 -2.91 -4.19
CA SER A 41 9.94 -4.00 -3.27
C SER A 41 8.84 -4.19 -2.23
N TYR A 42 8.55 -5.45 -1.92
CA TYR A 42 7.72 -5.87 -0.80
C TYR A 42 8.22 -7.22 -0.31
N TRP A 43 8.10 -7.51 0.99
CA TRP A 43 8.62 -8.74 1.56
C TRP A 43 7.68 -9.32 2.60
N MET A 44 7.58 -10.64 2.62
CA MET A 44 7.18 -11.38 3.82
C MET A 44 8.41 -11.54 4.73
N PRO A 45 8.25 -11.73 6.04
CA PRO A 45 9.36 -11.76 6.99
C PRO A 45 10.53 -12.66 6.58
N ASP A 46 10.28 -13.91 6.19
CA ASP A 46 11.34 -14.85 5.80
C ASP A 46 12.12 -14.38 4.57
N LYS A 47 11.42 -13.75 3.62
CA LYS A 47 12.05 -13.19 2.41
C LYS A 47 12.80 -11.90 2.66
N PHE A 48 12.38 -11.14 3.66
CA PHE A 48 13.14 -9.97 4.10
C PHE A 48 14.45 -10.38 4.79
N LEU A 49 14.43 -11.46 5.58
CA LEU A 49 15.63 -11.99 6.23
C LEU A 49 16.67 -12.52 5.22
N GLU A 50 16.21 -13.05 4.09
CA GLU A 50 17.06 -13.50 2.98
C GLU A 50 17.50 -12.36 2.04
N TRP A 51 16.94 -11.15 2.19
CA TRP A 51 17.17 -10.06 1.24
C TRP A 51 18.58 -9.47 1.39
N SER A 52 19.23 -9.20 0.26
CA SER A 52 20.46 -8.44 0.19
C SER A 52 20.45 -7.50 -1.00
N ALA A 53 21.06 -6.33 -0.85
CA ALA A 53 21.09 -5.29 -1.87
C ALA A 53 21.81 -5.76 -3.16
N GLU A 54 22.81 -6.62 -3.01
CA GLU A 54 23.62 -7.14 -4.11
C GLU A 54 22.83 -8.11 -5.02
N ASN A 55 21.84 -8.79 -4.45
CA ASN A 55 21.02 -9.79 -5.14
C ASN A 55 19.69 -9.21 -5.68
N ASP A 56 19.33 -7.99 -5.29
CA ASP A 56 18.13 -7.31 -5.73
C ASP A 56 18.37 -6.55 -7.04
N LYS A 57 17.95 -7.16 -8.15
CA LYS A 57 18.08 -6.60 -9.50
C LYS A 57 17.23 -5.34 -9.71
N ASP A 58 16.15 -5.18 -8.95
CA ASP A 58 15.23 -4.06 -9.07
C ASP A 58 15.67 -2.86 -8.23
N LEU A 59 16.59 -3.07 -7.27
CA LEU A 59 17.05 -2.04 -6.33
C LEU A 59 17.53 -0.76 -7.02
N VAL A 60 18.27 -0.88 -8.13
CA VAL A 60 18.78 0.28 -8.88
C VAL A 60 17.65 1.19 -9.38
N TYR A 61 16.46 0.62 -9.61
CA TYR A 61 15.27 1.35 -10.03
C TYR A 61 14.46 1.86 -8.84
N ASN A 62 14.48 1.14 -7.70
CA ASN A 62 13.73 1.48 -6.48
C ASN A 62 14.41 2.51 -5.58
N GLN A 63 15.70 2.80 -5.79
CA GLN A 63 16.39 3.86 -5.04
C GLN A 63 15.98 5.27 -5.50
N SER A 64 15.52 6.09 -4.55
CA SER A 64 15.31 7.53 -4.78
C SER A 64 16.64 8.23 -5.04
N ARG A 65 16.63 9.15 -6.01
CA ARG A 65 17.77 10.05 -6.29
C ARG A 65 17.52 11.48 -5.82
N ILE A 66 16.34 11.74 -5.25
CA ILE A 66 15.94 13.08 -4.79
C ILE A 66 16.07 13.11 -3.26
N PRO A 67 17.01 13.90 -2.71
CA PRO A 67 17.17 14.01 -1.26
C PRO A 67 16.01 14.82 -0.65
N LEU A 68 15.80 14.64 0.65
CA LEU A 68 14.81 15.43 1.40
C LEU A 68 15.25 16.91 1.46
N ILE A 69 14.40 17.80 0.95
CA ILE A 69 14.66 19.24 0.90
C ILE A 69 14.18 19.90 2.19
N LYS A 70 14.99 20.81 2.75
CA LYS A 70 14.57 21.69 3.85
C LYS A 70 13.56 22.72 3.36
N ARG A 71 12.42 22.82 4.03
CA ARG A 71 11.38 23.81 3.75
C ARG A 71 11.59 25.09 4.56
N ILE A 72 10.89 26.15 4.17
CA ILE A 72 10.82 27.40 4.94
C ILE A 72 10.20 27.10 6.31
N SER A 73 10.74 27.71 7.38
CA SER A 73 10.20 27.54 8.73
C SER A 73 8.74 28.04 8.80
N PRO A 74 7.82 27.31 9.46
CA PRO A 74 6.45 27.76 9.70
C PRO A 74 6.35 29.15 10.35
N ASP A 75 7.34 29.53 11.17
CA ASP A 75 7.36 30.85 11.82
C ASP A 75 7.46 31.99 10.81
N LYS A 76 8.13 31.75 9.68
CA LYS A 76 8.32 32.71 8.58
C LYS A 76 7.15 32.72 7.58
N LEU A 77 6.19 31.82 7.71
CA LEU A 77 5.02 31.76 6.83
C LEU A 77 3.88 32.62 7.37
N SER A 78 3.15 33.27 6.47
CA SER A 78 1.90 33.95 6.81
C SER A 78 0.73 32.96 6.73
N PRO A 79 -0.16 32.90 7.73
CA PRO A 79 -1.38 32.10 7.63
C PRO A 79 -2.25 32.54 6.44
N SER A 80 -2.79 31.58 5.69
CA SER A 80 -3.70 31.82 4.56
C SER A 80 -5.13 32.09 5.03
N ASN A 81 -5.49 31.73 6.25
CA ASN A 81 -6.79 32.01 6.87
C ASN A 81 -6.68 32.21 8.39
N GLN A 82 -7.71 32.81 9.00
CA GLN A 82 -7.73 33.17 10.43
C GLN A 82 -7.68 31.97 11.38
N ASN A 83 -8.10 30.79 10.92
CA ASN A 83 -8.16 29.57 11.73
C ASN A 83 -6.90 28.70 11.57
N GLN A 84 -5.97 29.06 10.68
CA GLN A 84 -4.77 28.28 10.44
C GLN A 84 -3.80 28.40 11.63
N ASN A 85 -3.45 27.24 12.19
CA ASN A 85 -2.51 27.12 13.30
C ASN A 85 -1.14 26.63 12.81
N LYS A 86 -0.07 27.39 13.09
CA LYS A 86 1.32 27.03 12.74
C LYS A 86 1.87 25.80 13.50
N LYS A 87 1.25 25.40 14.60
CA LYS A 87 1.68 24.27 15.45
C LYS A 87 1.09 22.94 14.99
N THR A 88 -0.03 22.96 14.27
CA THR A 88 -0.70 21.75 13.81
C THR A 88 0.14 21.09 12.72
N LYS A 89 0.27 19.77 12.80
CA LYS A 89 0.96 18.96 11.79
C LYS A 89 0.02 17.95 11.16
N ILE A 90 0.27 17.62 9.89
CA ILE A 90 -0.55 16.68 9.12
C ILE A 90 0.31 15.49 8.67
N VAL A 91 -0.13 14.29 9.04
CA VAL A 91 0.40 13.03 8.52
C VAL A 91 -0.65 12.43 7.59
N ALA A 92 -0.30 12.24 6.32
CA ALA A 92 -1.17 11.60 5.34
C ALA A 92 -0.81 10.10 5.24
N LEU A 93 -1.76 9.23 5.53
CA LEU A 93 -1.63 7.77 5.31
C LEU A 93 -2.35 7.46 4.00
N SER A 94 -1.57 7.38 2.92
CA SER A 94 -2.16 7.32 1.58
C SER A 94 -1.85 6.00 0.89
N MET A 95 -2.89 5.39 0.33
CA MET A 95 -2.75 4.32 -0.66
C MET A 95 -2.32 4.95 -1.98
N MET A 96 -1.01 5.07 -2.18
CA MET A 96 -0.46 5.73 -3.37
C MET A 96 -0.46 4.84 -4.61
N ASN A 97 -0.66 3.53 -4.43
CA ASN A 97 -0.75 2.54 -5.49
C ASN A 97 -1.97 1.66 -5.27
N SER A 98 -2.49 1.07 -6.34
CA SER A 98 -3.71 0.26 -6.31
C SER A 98 -3.58 -1.04 -5.48
N GLN A 99 -2.36 -1.55 -5.33
CA GLN A 99 -2.04 -2.76 -4.57
C GLN A 99 -0.59 -2.72 -4.08
N THR A 100 -0.25 -3.56 -3.09
CA THR A 100 1.12 -3.67 -2.56
C THR A 100 2.07 -4.39 -3.52
N SER A 101 1.61 -5.45 -4.19
CA SER A 101 2.43 -6.27 -5.08
C SER A 101 2.31 -5.84 -6.54
N GLY A 102 3.41 -5.96 -7.31
CA GLY A 102 3.39 -5.69 -8.75
C GLY A 102 3.30 -4.21 -9.12
N ASN A 103 3.55 -3.31 -8.16
CA ASN A 103 3.57 -1.89 -8.43
C ASN A 103 4.85 -1.49 -9.19
N PRO A 104 4.76 -0.84 -10.36
CA PRO A 104 5.95 -0.45 -11.13
C PRO A 104 6.80 0.61 -10.42
N SER A 105 8.12 0.44 -10.43
CA SER A 105 9.06 1.33 -9.71
C SER A 105 9.05 2.78 -10.18
N ARG A 106 8.61 3.05 -11.41
CA ARG A 106 8.78 4.34 -12.10
C ARG A 106 7.49 4.85 -12.77
N GLY A 107 6.34 4.43 -12.26
CA GLY A 107 5.03 4.78 -12.83
C GLY A 107 4.64 3.87 -14.00
N THR A 108 3.50 4.17 -14.61
CA THR A 108 2.89 3.33 -15.65
C THR A 108 2.44 4.20 -16.83
N THR A 109 1.96 3.57 -17.90
CA THR A 109 1.31 4.26 -19.03
C THR A 109 -0.14 4.66 -18.75
N LYS A 110 -0.69 4.35 -17.55
CA LYS A 110 -2.04 4.74 -17.16
C LYS A 110 -2.07 6.19 -16.72
N PHE A 111 -3.09 6.91 -17.18
CA PHE A 111 -3.33 8.29 -16.77
C PHE A 111 -3.87 8.37 -15.34
N ASP A 112 -4.82 7.51 -15.00
CA ASP A 112 -5.42 7.44 -13.66
C ASP A 112 -4.39 6.92 -12.64
N SER A 113 -3.96 7.81 -11.75
CA SER A 113 -2.96 7.55 -10.73
C SER A 113 -3.05 8.55 -9.59
N TYR A 114 -2.47 8.20 -8.44
CA TYR A 114 -2.38 9.09 -7.29
C TYR A 114 -1.28 10.15 -7.49
N THR A 115 -1.63 11.25 -8.18
CA THR A 115 -0.71 12.37 -8.45
C THR A 115 -0.82 13.46 -7.39
N PHE A 116 -0.51 13.12 -6.14
CA PHE A 116 -0.60 14.07 -5.02
C PHE A 116 0.32 15.29 -5.20
N ASP A 117 -0.24 16.48 -5.06
CA ASP A 117 0.42 17.77 -5.26
C ASP A 117 0.28 18.73 -4.07
N TYR A 118 -0.49 18.37 -3.03
CA TYR A 118 -0.69 19.15 -1.81
C TYR A 118 0.47 19.05 -0.78
N TRP A 119 1.70 18.96 -1.27
CA TRP A 119 2.91 18.76 -0.47
C TRP A 119 3.15 19.85 0.59
N GLN A 120 2.68 21.07 0.31
CA GLN A 120 2.83 22.24 1.17
C GLN A 120 2.06 22.13 2.49
N TYR A 121 1.04 21.27 2.57
CA TYR A 121 0.19 21.14 3.74
C TYR A 121 0.52 19.94 4.64
N ILE A 122 1.31 18.99 4.17
CA ILE A 122 1.67 17.80 4.94
C ILE A 122 3.08 17.91 5.53
N ASP A 123 3.25 17.39 6.74
CA ASP A 123 4.54 17.21 7.40
C ASP A 123 5.14 15.85 7.06
N THR A 124 4.29 14.84 6.87
CA THR A 124 4.72 13.47 6.58
C THR A 124 3.73 12.79 5.67
N LEU A 125 4.25 12.14 4.63
CA LEU A 125 3.50 11.18 3.82
C LEU A 125 3.96 9.79 4.22
N VAL A 126 3.01 8.97 4.69
CA VAL A 126 3.22 7.55 4.95
C VAL A 126 2.75 6.79 3.72
N TYR A 127 3.69 6.06 3.11
CA TYR A 127 3.38 5.11 2.06
C TYR A 127 2.59 3.94 2.64
N TRP A 128 1.28 3.91 2.41
CA TRP A 128 0.41 2.89 2.99
C TRP A 128 0.23 1.72 2.00
N GLY A 129 0.95 0.63 2.25
CA GLY A 129 0.71 -0.64 1.57
C GLY A 129 -0.55 -1.33 2.09
N VAL A 130 -1.36 -1.87 1.19
CA VAL A 130 -2.51 -2.72 1.53
C VAL A 130 -2.33 -4.11 0.94
N HIS A 131 -2.37 -5.13 1.79
CA HIS A 131 -2.52 -6.51 1.38
C HIS A 131 -4.00 -6.88 1.52
N LEU A 132 -4.74 -6.92 0.41
CA LEU A 132 -6.11 -7.43 0.43
C LEU A 132 -6.04 -8.97 0.40
N VAL A 133 -6.17 -9.59 1.57
CA VAL A 133 -6.54 -11.00 1.64
C VAL A 133 -8.04 -11.04 1.31
N LYS A 134 -8.39 -11.47 0.10
CA LYS A 134 -9.76 -11.94 -0.13
C LYS A 134 -9.89 -13.28 0.58
N GLU A 135 -10.71 -13.31 1.63
CA GLU A 135 -11.32 -14.56 2.10
C GLU A 135 -12.15 -15.22 0.99
#